data_AF-A0A2H1KAN2-F1
#
_entry.id   AF-A0A2H1KAN2-F1
#
_cell.length_a   1.000
_cell.length_b   1.000
_cell.length_c   1.000
_cell.angle_alpha   90.00
_cell.angle_beta   90.00
_cell.angle_gamma   90.00
#
_symmetry.space_group_name_H-M   'P 1'
#
loop_
_entity.id
_entity.type
_entity.pdbx_description
1 polymer ?
#
loop_
_entity_poly.entity_id
_entity_poly.type
_entity_poly.pdbx_seq_one_letter_code
_entity_poly.pdbx_strand_id
1 'polypeptide(L)'
;MSGEKPLNLPEQLQGEDRNFGGGLFVDLVPEPAWEQSVKHRLSRYWWRRLSRGVRQRADWRCEICGDPEDATQNRYLSCHERWDWQEDIGVQRLARLMALCVSCDAVTHLGYYLIDHEDDMVPREHLENIRGWTPKQATLHIKQAWDLWRYRSEYTWEMDTTILAETPAGSKL
;
A
#
# COMPACT_ATOMS: atom_id res chain seq x y z
N MET A 1 -14.66 -33.86 1.26
CA MET A 1 -15.15 -32.57 1.79
C MET A 1 -14.14 -32.10 2.82
N SER A 2 -13.08 -31.41 2.39
CA SER A 2 -12.04 -30.92 3.30
C SER A 2 -12.58 -29.75 4.11
N GLY A 3 -12.82 -29.99 5.39
CA GLY A 3 -13.20 -28.99 6.37
C GLY A 3 -12.06 -28.03 6.67
N GLU A 4 -11.77 -27.13 5.74
CA GLU A 4 -11.00 -25.94 6.06
C GLU A 4 -11.87 -25.02 6.91
N LYS A 5 -11.51 -24.89 8.19
CA LYS A 5 -12.03 -23.84 9.08
C LYS A 5 -11.88 -22.50 8.34
N PRO A 6 -12.93 -21.69 8.16
CA PRO A 6 -12.77 -20.38 7.53
C PRO A 6 -11.78 -19.59 8.38
N LEU A 7 -10.63 -19.27 7.78
CA LEU A 7 -9.68 -18.39 8.43
C LEU A 7 -10.32 -17.00 8.49
N ASN A 8 -10.79 -16.62 9.68
CA ASN A 8 -10.96 -15.22 10.02
C ASN A 8 -9.54 -14.64 10.02
N LEU A 9 -9.15 -14.02 8.90
CA LEU A 9 -8.16 -12.96 9.04
C LEU A 9 -8.80 -11.99 10.04
N PRO A 10 -8.15 -11.73 11.17
CA PRO A 10 -8.76 -10.88 12.17
C PRO A 10 -9.09 -9.54 11.49
N GLU A 11 -10.25 -8.96 11.80
CA GLU A 11 -10.63 -7.63 11.29
C GLU A 11 -9.51 -6.60 11.53
N GLN A 12 -8.67 -6.87 12.52
CA GLN A 12 -7.47 -6.15 12.89
C GLN A 12 -6.25 -7.09 12.87
N LEU A 13 -5.21 -6.75 12.11
CA LEU A 13 -3.95 -7.50 12.17
C LEU A 13 -3.24 -7.17 13.50
N GLN A 14 -2.74 -8.19 14.19
CA GLN A 14 -2.05 -7.98 15.46
C GLN A 14 -0.79 -7.14 15.24
N GLY A 15 -0.65 -6.04 15.99
CA GLY A 15 0.47 -5.12 15.84
C GLY A 15 0.29 -4.08 14.72
N GLU A 16 -0.85 -4.08 14.02
CA GLU A 16 -1.16 -3.04 13.04
C GLU A 16 -1.49 -1.71 13.69
N ASP A 17 -0.74 -0.68 13.31
CA ASP A 17 -1.15 0.69 13.53
C ASP A 17 -1.96 1.18 12.32
N ARG A 18 -3.28 1.19 12.46
CA ARG A 18 -4.21 1.68 11.42
C ARG A 18 -4.12 3.19 11.19
N ASN A 19 -3.40 3.94 12.02
CA ASN A 19 -3.14 5.36 11.79
C ASN A 19 -1.78 5.60 11.10
N PHE A 20 -0.91 4.60 11.05
CA PHE A 20 0.39 4.70 10.37
C PHE A 20 0.20 5.01 8.89
N GLY A 21 1.02 5.93 8.38
CA GLY A 21 0.98 6.34 6.97
C GLY A 21 -0.41 6.82 6.52
N GLY A 22 -1.16 7.47 7.41
CA GLY A 22 -2.49 8.02 7.12
C GLY A 22 -2.44 9.23 6.18
N GLY A 23 -3.53 9.43 5.45
CA GLY A 23 -3.67 10.50 4.46
C GLY A 23 -3.04 10.17 3.10
N LEU A 24 -3.19 11.09 2.14
CA LEU A 24 -2.69 10.93 0.79
C LEU A 24 -1.31 11.58 0.61
N PHE A 25 -0.34 10.80 0.16
CA PHE A 25 0.99 11.26 -0.20
C PHE A 25 1.64 10.28 -1.19
N VAL A 26 2.56 10.79 -1.99
CA VAL A 26 3.44 9.98 -2.84
C VAL A 26 4.38 9.15 -1.96
N ASP A 27 4.33 7.83 -2.10
CA ASP A 27 5.08 6.84 -1.31
C ASP A 27 5.82 5.90 -2.25
N LEU A 28 6.97 6.36 -2.73
CA LEU A 28 7.78 5.62 -3.69
C LEU A 28 8.55 4.51 -2.97
N VAL A 29 8.32 3.27 -3.40
CA VAL A 29 9.11 2.12 -2.95
C VAL A 29 10.54 2.26 -3.51
N PRO A 30 11.60 2.16 -2.70
CA PRO A 30 13.00 2.17 -3.15
C PRO A 30 13.27 1.07 -4.17
N GLU A 31 14.17 1.34 -5.12
CA GLU A 31 14.48 0.39 -6.21
C GLU A 31 14.87 -1.03 -5.73
N PRO A 32 15.74 -1.19 -4.71
CA PRO A 32 16.13 -2.52 -4.20
C PRO A 32 14.97 -3.29 -3.52
N ALA A 33 13.84 -2.64 -3.29
CA ALA A 33 12.66 -3.19 -2.62
C ALA A 33 11.47 -3.45 -3.58
N TRP A 34 11.56 -3.12 -4.87
CA TRP A 34 10.43 -3.28 -5.81
C TRP A 34 9.87 -4.70 -5.91
N GLU A 35 10.72 -5.73 -5.80
CA GLU A 35 10.28 -7.13 -5.83
C GLU A 35 9.82 -7.66 -4.46
N GLN A 36 9.99 -6.88 -3.40
CA GLN A 36 9.75 -7.28 -2.02
C GLN A 36 8.36 -6.83 -1.53
N SER A 37 7.32 -7.43 -2.11
CA SER A 37 5.91 -7.24 -1.71
C SER A 37 5.38 -8.45 -0.94
N VAL A 38 4.44 -8.22 -0.02
CA VAL A 38 3.65 -9.26 0.68
C VAL A 38 2.98 -10.20 -0.31
N LYS A 39 2.51 -9.69 -1.46
CA LYS A 39 1.90 -10.51 -2.51
C LYS A 39 2.82 -11.64 -2.98
N HIS A 40 4.14 -11.43 -2.96
CA HIS A 40 5.13 -12.43 -3.36
C HIS A 40 5.49 -13.42 -2.23
N ARG A 41 5.18 -13.07 -0.97
CA ARG A 41 5.36 -13.96 0.20
C ARG A 41 4.17 -14.88 0.45
N LEU A 42 2.99 -14.51 -0.05
CA LEU A 42 1.76 -15.27 0.16
C LEU A 42 1.37 -16.07 -1.08
N SER A 43 0.72 -17.22 -0.86
CA SER A 43 0.06 -17.92 -1.96
C SER A 43 -1.05 -17.04 -2.55
N ARG A 44 -1.38 -17.25 -3.84
CA ARG A 44 -2.48 -16.51 -4.50
C ARG A 44 -3.80 -16.61 -3.72
N TYR A 45 -4.07 -17.76 -3.10
CA TYR A 45 -5.25 -17.97 -2.26
C TYR A 45 -5.21 -17.06 -1.04
N TRP A 46 -4.08 -17.01 -0.34
CA TRP A 46 -3.90 -16.19 0.85
C TRP A 46 -3.92 -14.70 0.54
N TRP A 47 -3.23 -14.25 -0.51
CA TRP A 47 -3.29 -12.87 -0.96
C TRP A 47 -4.72 -12.41 -1.28
N ARG A 48 -5.50 -13.24 -1.99
CA ARG A 48 -6.89 -12.93 -2.32
C ARG A 48 -7.76 -12.80 -1.07
N ARG A 49 -7.56 -13.66 -0.07
CA ARG A 49 -8.28 -13.57 1.22
C ARG A 49 -7.87 -12.31 1.98
N LEU A 50 -6.58 -12.01 2.07
CA LEU A 50 -6.04 -10.83 2.74
C LEU A 50 -6.57 -9.54 2.15
N SER A 51 -6.40 -9.38 0.84
CA SER A 51 -6.89 -8.19 0.11
C SER A 51 -8.39 -8.00 0.24
N ARG A 52 -9.18 -9.09 0.28
CA ARG A 52 -10.63 -9.00 0.51
C ARG A 52 -10.95 -8.58 1.95
N GLY A 53 -10.23 -9.10 2.94
CA GLY A 53 -10.38 -8.71 4.34
C GLY A 53 -10.12 -7.22 4.55
N VAL A 54 -9.03 -6.70 3.96
CA VAL A 54 -8.66 -5.28 4.02
C VAL A 54 -9.76 -4.39 3.42
N ARG A 55 -10.31 -4.75 2.25
CA ARG A 55 -11.42 -4.00 1.65
C ARG A 55 -12.72 -4.09 2.46
N GLN A 56 -13.02 -5.27 3.01
CA GLN A 56 -14.23 -5.47 3.82
C GLN A 56 -14.22 -4.64 5.10
N ARG A 57 -13.10 -4.60 5.83
CA ARG A 57 -12.99 -3.78 7.06
C ARG A 57 -12.95 -2.27 6.79
N ALA A 58 -12.69 -1.88 5.55
CA ALA A 58 -12.78 -0.50 5.09
C ALA A 58 -14.19 -0.16 4.54
N ASP A 59 -15.18 -1.02 4.79
CA ASP A 59 -16.55 -0.89 4.26
C ASP A 59 -16.60 -0.69 2.74
N TRP A 60 -15.68 -1.35 2.02
CA TRP A 60 -15.54 -1.23 0.56
C TRP A 60 -15.36 0.22 0.10
N ARG A 61 -14.68 1.03 0.91
CA ARG A 61 -14.34 2.42 0.62
C ARG A 61 -12.84 2.66 0.75
N CYS A 62 -12.36 3.64 -0.01
CA CYS A 62 -11.00 4.13 0.13
C CYS A 62 -10.77 4.67 1.55
N GLU A 63 -9.76 4.18 2.25
CA GLU A 63 -9.40 4.64 3.61
C GLU A 63 -8.80 6.06 3.62
N ILE A 64 -8.58 6.68 2.46
CA ILE A 64 -8.08 8.04 2.31
C ILE A 64 -9.21 9.01 1.95
N CYS A 65 -9.89 8.81 0.82
CA CYS A 65 -10.88 9.76 0.29
C CYS A 65 -12.34 9.33 0.53
N GLY A 66 -12.59 8.09 0.95
CA GLY A 66 -13.96 7.57 1.16
C GLY A 66 -14.69 7.08 -0.10
N ASP A 67 -14.07 7.20 -1.29
CA ASP A 67 -14.66 6.73 -2.55
C ASP A 67 -14.99 5.24 -2.47
N PRO A 68 -16.20 4.82 -2.88
CA PRO A 68 -16.59 3.43 -2.86
C PRO A 68 -15.92 2.63 -3.98
N GLU A 69 -15.78 1.32 -3.75
CA GLU A 69 -15.56 0.34 -4.81
C GLU A 69 -16.74 0.36 -5.80
N ASP A 70 -16.45 0.39 -7.11
CA ASP A 70 -17.46 0.27 -8.16
C ASP A 70 -17.09 -0.84 -9.15
N ALA A 71 -17.59 -2.04 -8.87
CA ALA A 71 -17.39 -3.20 -9.71
C ALA A 71 -18.04 -3.04 -11.10
N THR A 72 -19.08 -2.21 -11.25
CA THR A 72 -19.78 -2.01 -12.53
C THR A 72 -18.93 -1.21 -13.52
N GLN A 73 -18.04 -0.37 -13.01
CA GLN A 73 -17.07 0.41 -13.78
C GLN A 73 -15.66 -0.19 -13.74
N ASN A 74 -15.49 -1.42 -13.23
CA ASN A 74 -14.18 -2.06 -13.05
C ASN A 74 -13.22 -1.24 -12.17
N ARG A 75 -13.76 -0.44 -11.23
CA ARG A 75 -13.01 0.39 -10.28
C ARG A 75 -12.94 -0.30 -8.93
N TYR A 76 -12.03 -1.28 -8.84
CA TYR A 76 -11.78 -2.02 -7.60
C TYR A 76 -10.83 -1.26 -6.67
N LEU A 77 -10.96 -1.47 -5.36
CA LEU A 77 -9.97 -0.97 -4.40
C LEU A 77 -8.70 -1.83 -4.44
N SER A 78 -7.54 -1.19 -4.40
CA SER A 78 -6.23 -1.82 -4.20
C SER A 78 -6.03 -2.13 -2.71
N CYS A 79 -5.36 -3.24 -2.40
CA CYS A 79 -4.81 -3.50 -1.07
C CYS A 79 -3.37 -2.99 -1.05
N HIS A 80 -3.19 -1.78 -0.54
CA HIS A 80 -1.93 -1.07 -0.52
C HIS A 80 -1.11 -1.37 0.75
N GLU A 81 0.21 -1.46 0.59
CA GLU A 81 1.17 -1.76 1.65
C GLU A 81 1.84 -0.47 2.14
N ARG A 82 1.69 -0.15 3.43
CA ARG A 82 2.44 0.92 4.08
C ARG A 82 3.64 0.34 4.82
N TRP A 83 4.82 0.83 4.47
CA TRP A 83 6.09 0.38 5.00
C TRP A 83 6.67 1.40 5.98
N ASP A 84 7.10 0.90 7.13
CA ASP A 84 7.97 1.59 8.05
C ASP A 84 9.42 1.27 7.66
N TRP A 85 10.08 2.24 7.03
CA TRP A 85 11.47 2.12 6.60
C TRP A 85 12.37 2.48 7.79
N GLN A 86 13.17 1.51 8.23
CA GLN A 86 14.13 1.66 9.32
C GLN A 86 15.53 1.68 8.72
N GLU A 87 15.95 2.86 8.23
CA GLU A 87 17.19 3.08 7.49
C GLU A 87 18.45 2.68 8.27
N ASP A 88 18.42 2.84 9.60
CA ASP A 88 19.55 2.57 10.51
C ASP A 88 19.93 1.10 10.59
N ILE A 89 18.95 0.21 10.48
CA ILE A 89 19.14 -1.25 10.51
C ILE A 89 18.84 -1.93 9.17
N GLY A 90 18.42 -1.18 8.15
CA GLY A 90 18.13 -1.70 6.81
C GLY A 90 16.90 -2.59 6.76
N VAL A 91 15.85 -2.28 7.54
CA VAL A 91 14.61 -3.07 7.60
C VAL A 91 13.45 -2.31 6.95
N GLN A 92 12.71 -2.98 6.07
CA GLN A 92 11.40 -2.54 5.60
C GLN A 92 10.33 -3.34 6.35
N ARG A 93 9.62 -2.69 7.26
CA ARG A 93 8.63 -3.34 8.13
C ARG A 93 7.23 -3.05 7.64
N LEU A 94 6.43 -4.08 7.40
CA LEU A 94 5.02 -3.90 7.04
C LEU A 94 4.29 -3.31 8.25
N ALA A 95 3.89 -2.06 8.15
CA ALA A 95 3.24 -1.35 9.23
C ALA A 95 1.71 -1.46 9.13
N ARG A 96 1.18 -1.45 7.90
CA ARG A 96 -0.27 -1.42 7.66
C ARG A 96 -0.62 -1.92 6.25
N LEU A 97 -1.80 -2.53 6.13
CA LEU A 97 -2.48 -2.73 4.85
C LEU A 97 -3.73 -1.86 4.77
N MET A 98 -3.94 -1.20 3.64
CA MET A 98 -5.08 -0.29 3.48
C MET A 98 -5.79 -0.42 2.14
N ALA A 99 -7.09 -0.14 2.13
CA ALA A 99 -7.90 -0.12 0.92
C ALA A 99 -7.84 1.25 0.23
N LEU A 100 -7.34 1.31 -1.02
CA LEU A 100 -7.22 2.55 -1.79
C LEU A 100 -8.03 2.51 -3.08
N CYS A 101 -8.68 3.61 -3.45
CA CYS A 101 -9.24 3.75 -4.80
C CYS A 101 -8.12 3.99 -5.82
N VAL A 102 -8.43 3.75 -7.10
CA VAL A 102 -7.49 3.91 -8.22
C VAL A 102 -6.75 5.27 -8.20
N SER A 103 -7.46 6.36 -7.89
CA SER A 103 -6.85 7.70 -7.86
C SER A 103 -5.90 7.90 -6.67
N CYS A 104 -6.26 7.43 -5.47
CA CYS A 104 -5.37 7.48 -4.30
C CYS A 104 -4.17 6.55 -4.46
N ASP A 105 -4.37 5.38 -5.09
CA ASP A 105 -3.34 4.40 -5.38
C ASP A 105 -2.34 4.96 -6.41
N ALA A 106 -2.82 5.62 -7.46
CA ALA A 106 -1.98 6.28 -8.47
C ALA A 106 -1.10 7.40 -7.88
N VAL A 107 -1.62 8.18 -6.93
CA VAL A 107 -0.81 9.18 -6.21
C VAL A 107 0.25 8.50 -5.35
N THR A 108 -0.15 7.47 -4.63
CA THR A 108 0.74 6.75 -3.72
C THR A 108 1.88 6.10 -4.50
N HIS A 109 1.56 5.36 -5.56
CA HIS A 109 2.49 4.69 -6.47
C HIS A 109 2.82 5.56 -7.69
N LEU A 110 3.13 6.85 -7.49
CA LEU A 110 3.36 7.78 -8.60
C LEU A 110 4.46 7.29 -9.57
N GLY A 111 5.55 6.71 -9.05
CA GLY A 111 6.64 6.18 -9.87
C GLY A 111 6.17 5.05 -10.80
N TYR A 112 5.26 4.18 -10.34
CA TYR A 112 4.65 3.15 -11.17
C TYR A 112 3.67 3.73 -12.18
N TYR A 113 2.84 4.69 -11.77
CA TYR A 113 1.93 5.40 -12.68
C TYR A 113 2.68 6.01 -13.88
N LEU A 114 3.84 6.61 -13.64
CA LEU A 114 4.68 7.25 -14.67
C LEU A 114 5.40 6.27 -15.62
N ILE A 115 5.30 4.96 -15.40
CA ILE A 115 5.79 3.97 -16.39
C ILE A 115 4.88 3.97 -17.63
N ASP A 116 3.58 4.14 -17.43
CA ASP A 116 2.57 4.05 -18.49
C ASP A 116 2.02 5.41 -18.94
N HIS A 117 2.48 6.51 -18.33
CA HIS A 117 1.96 7.87 -18.56
C HIS A 117 3.10 8.88 -18.73
N GLU A 118 2.86 9.90 -19.55
CA GLU A 118 3.87 10.93 -19.89
C GLU A 118 4.14 11.92 -18.74
N ASP A 119 3.16 12.14 -17.86
CA ASP A 119 3.23 13.15 -16.81
C ASP A 119 2.46 12.76 -15.52
N ASP A 120 2.62 13.56 -14.46
CA ASP A 120 1.97 13.36 -13.15
C ASP A 120 0.68 14.17 -12.96
N MET A 121 0.13 14.78 -14.02
CA MET A 121 -0.93 15.79 -13.89
C MET A 121 -2.16 15.24 -13.15
N VAL A 122 -2.65 14.07 -13.55
CA VAL A 122 -3.85 13.43 -12.99
C VAL A 122 -3.68 13.05 -11.50
N PRO A 123 -2.65 12.29 -11.09
CA PRO A 123 -2.44 12.02 -9.67
C PRO A 123 -2.16 13.30 -8.88
N ARG A 124 -1.36 14.24 -9.42
CA ARG A 124 -1.06 15.49 -8.73
C ARG A 124 -2.32 16.33 -8.46
N GLU A 125 -3.23 16.46 -9.43
CA GLU A 125 -4.52 17.12 -9.24
C GLU A 125 -5.36 16.42 -8.15
N HIS A 126 -5.39 15.09 -8.15
CA HIS A 126 -6.07 14.34 -7.09
C HIS A 126 -5.45 14.59 -5.71
N LEU A 127 -4.12 14.62 -5.61
CA LEU A 127 -3.39 14.95 -4.38
C LEU A 127 -3.74 16.36 -3.89
N GLU A 128 -3.73 17.36 -4.79
CA GLU A 128 -4.13 18.74 -4.49
C GLU A 128 -5.54 18.80 -3.91
N ASN A 129 -6.50 18.15 -4.57
CA ASN A 129 -7.90 18.12 -4.16
C ASN A 129 -8.10 17.47 -2.77
N ILE A 130 -7.51 16.29 -2.54
CA ILE A 130 -7.69 15.56 -1.28
C ILE A 130 -6.97 16.25 -0.11
N ARG A 131 -5.83 16.90 -0.36
CA ARG A 131 -5.04 17.57 0.68
C ARG A 131 -5.40 19.04 0.88
N GLY A 132 -6.18 19.63 -0.02
CA GLY A 132 -6.38 21.08 -0.07
C GLY A 132 -5.09 21.85 -0.34
N TRP A 133 -4.17 21.23 -1.10
CA TRP A 133 -2.87 21.80 -1.41
C TRP A 133 -2.91 22.67 -2.66
N THR A 134 -2.11 23.72 -2.66
CA THR A 134 -1.79 24.48 -3.87
C THR A 134 -0.89 23.66 -4.80
N PRO A 135 -0.87 23.98 -6.11
CA PRO A 135 0.04 23.29 -7.04
C PRO A 135 1.50 23.32 -6.60
N LYS A 136 1.96 24.44 -6.01
CA LYS A 136 3.33 24.57 -5.50
C LYS A 136 3.63 23.59 -4.36
N GLN A 137 2.68 23.37 -3.46
CA GLN A 137 2.83 22.41 -2.36
C GLN A 137 2.88 20.97 -2.88
N ALA A 138 2.02 20.62 -3.83
CA ALA A 138 2.02 19.30 -4.43
C ALA A 138 3.31 19.02 -5.22
N THR A 139 3.77 19.96 -6.04
CA THR A 139 5.07 19.85 -6.73
C THR A 139 6.23 19.71 -5.75
N LEU A 140 6.24 20.48 -4.65
CA LEU A 140 7.29 20.36 -3.63
C LEU A 140 7.26 18.98 -2.96
N HIS A 141 6.08 18.47 -2.61
CA HIS A 141 5.92 17.12 -2.04
C HIS A 141 6.43 16.04 -2.99
N ILE A 142 6.06 16.09 -4.27
CA ILE A 142 6.51 15.13 -5.28
C ILE A 142 8.04 15.16 -5.39
N LYS A 143 8.64 16.35 -5.43
CA LYS A 143 10.10 16.50 -5.43
C LYS A 143 10.72 15.84 -4.19
N GLN A 144 10.18 16.09 -3.01
CA GLN A 144 10.67 15.52 -1.74
C GLN A 144 10.54 13.99 -1.72
N ALA A 145 9.45 13.44 -2.26
CA ALA A 145 9.26 12.00 -2.37
C ALA A 145 10.33 11.36 -3.28
N TRP A 146 10.69 12.00 -4.40
CA TRP A 146 11.79 11.55 -5.26
C TRP A 146 13.17 11.70 -4.61
N ASP A 147 13.40 12.75 -3.83
CA ASP A 147 14.64 12.91 -3.04
C ASP A 147 14.77 11.78 -2.01
N LEU A 148 13.68 11.46 -1.29
CA LEU A 148 13.63 10.36 -0.33
C LEU A 148 13.81 8.99 -0.99
N TRP A 149 13.19 8.79 -2.15
CA TRP A 149 13.35 7.57 -2.95
C TRP A 149 14.80 7.36 -3.36
N ARG A 150 15.49 8.40 -3.85
CA ARG A 150 16.91 8.33 -4.21
C ARG A 150 17.75 7.91 -3.01
N TYR A 151 17.56 8.59 -1.88
CA TYR A 151 18.27 8.30 -0.65
C TYR A 151 18.04 6.85 -0.18
N ARG A 152 16.78 6.39 -0.11
CA ARG A 152 16.46 5.01 0.33
C ARG A 152 16.89 3.93 -0.66
N SER A 153 17.08 4.29 -1.93
CA SER A 153 17.57 3.35 -2.96
C SER A 153 19.08 3.08 -2.85
N GLU A 154 19.79 3.79 -1.97
CA GLU A 154 21.19 3.50 -1.63
C GLU A 154 21.34 2.36 -0.61
N TYR A 155 20.23 1.88 -0.04
CA TYR A 155 20.21 0.86 1.01
C TYR A 155 19.79 -0.51 0.47
N THR A 156 20.20 -1.57 1.17
CA THR A 156 19.59 -2.90 1.04
C THR A 156 18.56 -3.10 2.15
N TRP A 157 17.44 -3.73 1.81
CA TRP A 157 16.29 -3.85 2.70
C TRP A 157 15.99 -5.31 3.01
N GLU A 158 15.99 -5.67 4.30
CA GLU A 158 15.39 -6.91 4.82
C GLU A 158 13.90 -6.66 5.10
N MET A 159 13.04 -7.56 4.62
CA MET A 159 11.60 -7.40 4.78
C MET A 159 11.06 -8.10 6.03
N ASP A 160 10.43 -7.32 6.90
CA ASP A 160 9.70 -7.78 8.07
C ASP A 160 8.18 -7.71 7.81
N THR A 161 7.53 -8.88 7.77
CA THR A 161 6.07 -9.03 7.66
C THR A 161 5.46 -9.75 8.86
N THR A 162 6.10 -9.67 10.02
CA THR A 162 5.67 -10.34 11.27
C THR A 162 4.23 -10.00 11.69
N ILE A 163 3.72 -8.82 11.33
CA ILE A 163 2.29 -8.44 11.47
C ILE A 163 1.31 -9.43 10.81
N LEU A 164 1.79 -10.25 9.87
CA LEU A 164 1.02 -11.30 9.20
C LEU A 164 1.16 -12.67 9.87
N ALA A 165 1.99 -12.84 10.91
CA ALA A 165 2.38 -14.14 11.48
C ALA A 165 1.24 -14.90 12.20
N GLU A 166 0.09 -14.27 12.47
CA GLU A 166 -1.13 -14.98 12.90
C GLU A 166 -2.05 -15.41 11.73
N THR A 167 -1.70 -15.04 10.49
CA THR A 167 -2.15 -15.80 9.31
C THR A 167 -1.37 -17.11 9.34
N PRO A 168 -1.98 -18.31 9.25
CA PRO A 168 -1.24 -19.55 9.33
C PRO A 168 -0.10 -19.54 8.31
N ALA A 169 1.10 -19.34 8.82
CA ALA A 169 2.32 -19.84 8.24
C ALA A 169 2.16 -21.37 8.26
N GLY A 170 1.66 -21.91 7.16
CA GLY A 170 1.17 -23.29 7.17
C GLY A 170 1.01 -23.88 5.77
N SER A 171 1.98 -23.64 4.89
CA SER A 171 2.55 -24.69 4.01
C SER A 171 3.50 -24.05 2.97
N LYS A 172 4.78 -23.98 3.33
CA LYS A 172 5.92 -24.57 2.60
C LYS A 172 7.20 -23.88 3.03
N LEU A 173 8.01 -24.59 3.80
CA LEU A 173 9.41 -24.76 3.42
C LEU A 173 9.56 -26.23 3.01
#